data_AF-A0A246GGQ2-F1
#
_entry.id   AF-A0A246GGQ2-F1
#
_cell.length_a   1.000
_cell.length_b   1.000
_cell.length_c   1.000
_cell.angle_alpha   90.00
_cell.angle_beta   90.00
_cell.angle_gamma   90.00
#
_symmetry.space_group_name_H-M   'P 1'
#
loop_
_entity.id
_entity.type
_entity.pdbx_description
1 polymer ?
#
loop_
_entity_poly.entity_id
_entity_poly.type
_entity_poly.pdbx_seq_one_letter_code
_entity_poly.pdbx_strand_id
1 'polypeptide(L)' 'MKRFFLNWHIIRFFRLALGIFLVFQAFETHQWFFLGFAIFFLFQVFFNLGCQSNTCQIQLKDKNDE' A
#
# COMPACT_ATOMS: atom_id res chain seq x y z
N MET A 1 12.73 -19.34 6.29
CA MET A 1 12.28 -18.09 6.96
C MET A 1 12.77 -16.80 6.28
N LYS A 2 12.51 -16.57 4.98
CA LYS A 2 12.94 -15.30 4.31
C LYS A 2 12.01 -14.88 3.16
N ARG A 3 10.68 -14.87 3.36
CA ARG A 3 9.74 -14.30 2.36
C ARG A 3 8.79 -13.23 2.92
N PHE A 4 8.70 -13.10 4.24
CA PHE A 4 7.80 -12.13 4.86
C PHE A 4 8.32 -10.69 4.84
N PHE A 5 9.64 -10.48 4.89
CA PHE A 5 10.21 -9.12 4.91
C PHE A 5 10.34 -8.47 3.52
N LEU A 6 10.34 -9.23 2.43
CA LEU A 6 10.58 -8.67 1.10
C LEU A 6 9.31 -8.07 0.46
N ASN A 7 8.12 -8.63 0.76
CA ASN A 7 6.90 -8.26 0.04
C ASN A 7 6.14 -7.08 0.64
N TRP A 8 6.35 -6.78 1.93
CA TRP A 8 5.58 -5.73 2.64
C TRP A 8 6.14 -4.32 2.42
N HIS A 9 7.45 -4.20 2.22
CA HIS A 9 8.08 -2.90 1.96
C HIS A 9 7.93 -2.45 0.50
N ILE A 10 8.05 -3.36 -0.49
CA ILE A 10 8.05 -2.99 -1.91
C ILE A 10 6.71 -2.36 -2.33
N ILE A 11 5.57 -2.91 -1.89
CA ILE A 11 4.25 -2.35 -2.24
C ILE A 11 4.05 -0.93 -1.71
N ARG A 12 4.64 -0.62 -0.54
CA ARG A 12 4.58 0.70 0.09
C ARG A 12 5.38 1.73 -0.72
N PHE A 13 6.58 1.36 -1.13
CA PHE A 13 7.42 2.20 -2.00
C PHE A 13 6.80 2.36 -3.40
N PHE A 14 6.21 1.30 -3.96
CA PHE A 14 5.52 1.37 -5.25
C PHE A 14 4.34 2.35 -5.23
N ARG A 15 3.49 2.31 -4.19
CA ARG A 15 2.38 3.28 -4.02
C ARG A 15 2.89 4.71 -3.87
N LEU A 16 3.98 4.91 -3.14
CA LEU A 16 4.60 6.21 -2.97
C LEU A 16 5.17 6.75 -4.30
N ALA A 17 5.85 5.89 -5.06
CA ALA A 17 6.36 6.24 -6.39
C ALA A 17 5.23 6.61 -7.36
N LEU A 18 4.12 5.87 -7.36
CA LEU A 18 2.93 6.21 -8.15
C LEU A 18 2.31 7.54 -7.73
N GLY A 19 2.21 7.80 -6.42
CA GLY A 19 1.72 9.09 -5.92
C GLY A 19 2.55 10.27 -6.42
N ILE A 20 3.88 10.19 -6.30
CA ILE A 20 4.81 11.22 -6.78
C ILE A 20 4.72 11.38 -8.30
N PHE A 21 4.65 10.27 -9.05
CA PHE A 21 4.49 10.31 -10.50
C PHE A 21 3.19 11.02 -10.93
N LEU A 22 2.07 10.75 -10.25
CA LEU A 22 0.80 11.42 -10.52
C LEU A 22 0.84 12.92 -10.18
N VAL A 23 1.55 13.31 -9.10
CA VAL A 23 1.79 14.72 -8.80
C VAL A 23 2.55 15.39 -9.95
N PHE A 24 3.63 14.78 -10.44
CA PHE A 24 4.40 15.30 -11.57
C PHE A 24 3.53 15.46 -12.82
N GLN A 25 2.74 14.45 -13.17
CA GLN A 25 1.81 14.53 -14.30
C GLN A 25 0.72 15.59 -14.10
N ALA A 26 0.26 15.83 -12.87
CA ALA A 26 -0.70 16.87 -12.56
C ALA A 26 -0.12 18.27 -12.84
N PHE A 27 1.17 18.48 -12.56
CA PHE A 27 1.86 19.73 -12.88
C PHE A 27 2.05 19.93 -14.38
N GLU A 28 2.52 18.91 -15.11
CA GLU A 28 2.72 19.01 -16.56
C GLU A 28 1.40 19.25 -17.31
N THR A 29 0.37 18.46 -16.99
CA THR A 29 -0.92 18.52 -17.70
C THR A 29 -1.87 19.59 -17.17
N HIS A 30 -1.56 20.19 -16.02
CA HIS A 30 -2.42 21.13 -15.28
C HIS A 30 -3.84 20.59 -15.02
N GLN A 31 -4.03 19.26 -15.04
CA GLN A 31 -5.32 18.62 -14.79
C GLN A 31 -5.47 18.30 -13.31
N TRP A 32 -6.47 18.92 -12.67
CA TRP A 32 -6.79 18.75 -11.25
C TRP A 32 -7.15 17.31 -10.86
N PHE A 33 -7.64 16.51 -11.82
CA PHE A 33 -8.05 15.13 -11.57
C PHE A 33 -6.87 14.23 -11.16
N PHE A 34 -5.68 14.43 -11.74
CA PHE A 34 -4.49 13.67 -11.36
C PHE A 34 -4.03 13.98 -9.95
N LEU A 35 -4.19 15.24 -9.51
CA LEU A 35 -3.86 15.65 -8.14
C LEU A 35 -4.76 14.95 -7.10
N GLY A 36 -6.05 14.78 -7.41
CA GLY A 36 -6.97 14.04 -6.55
C GLY A 36 -6.53 12.58 -6.32
N PHE A 37 -6.15 11.88 -7.39
CA PHE A 37 -5.61 10.52 -7.25
C PHE A 37 -4.25 10.47 -6.56
N ALA A 38 -3.37 11.43 -6.84
CA ALA A 38 -2.07 11.51 -6.18
C ALA A 38 -2.22 11.62 -4.66
N ILE A 39 -3.10 12.52 -4.19
CA ILE A 39 -3.41 12.69 -2.77
C ILE A 39 -3.96 11.40 -2.17
N PHE A 40 -4.85 10.71 -2.88
CA PHE A 40 -5.39 9.42 -2.42
C PHE A 40 -4.28 8.37 -2.19
N PHE A 41 -3.39 8.17 -3.15
CA PHE A 41 -2.28 7.22 -3.00
C PHE A 41 -1.27 7.63 -1.92
N LEU A 42 -0.99 8.92 -1.77
CA LEU A 42 -0.11 9.43 -0.72
C LEU A 42 -0.75 9.28 0.67
N PHE A 43 -2.04 9.54 0.79
CA PHE A 43 -2.81 9.36 2.02
C PHE A 43 -2.78 7.89 2.49
N GLN A 44 -2.94 6.94 1.57
CA GLN A 44 -2.80 5.52 1.88
C GLN A 44 -1.44 5.14 2.46
N VAL A 45 -0.35 5.76 1.98
CA VAL A 45 1.02 5.50 2.46
C VAL A 45 1.28 6.12 3.83
N PHE A 46 0.73 7.32 4.07
CA PHE A 46 0.86 8.04 5.35
C PHE A 46 0.08 7.36 6.47
N PHE A 47 -1.19 7.05 6.23
CA PHE A 47 -2.05 6.45 7.23
C PHE A 47 -1.94 4.91 7.27
N ASN A 48 -1.09 4.33 6.42
CA ASN A 48 -0.95 2.88 6.24
C ASN A 48 -2.31 2.19 6.00
N LEU A 49 -3.27 2.94 5.43
CA LEU A 49 -4.61 2.49 5.08
C LEU A 49 -4.51 1.68 3.79
N GLY A 50 -4.05 0.45 3.92
CA GLY A 50 -4.15 -0.60 2.91
C GLY A 50 -4.68 -1.86 3.57
N CYS A 51 -4.98 -2.90 2.80
CA CYS A 51 -5.26 -4.24 3.35
C CYS A 51 -4.17 -4.62 4.36
N GLN A 52 -4.44 -4.36 5.64
CA GLN A 52 -3.60 -4.78 6.74
C GLN A 52 -3.69 -6.29 6.73
N SER A 53 -2.58 -6.94 6.43
CA SER A 53 -2.48 -8.38 6.20
C SER A 53 -2.82 -9.25 7.43
N ASN A 54 -3.40 -8.64 8.47
CA ASN A 54 -3.69 -9.24 9.77
C ASN A 54 -5.19 -9.26 10.12
N THR A 55 -6.10 -8.79 9.26
CA THR A 55 -7.55 -8.82 9.58
C THR A 55 -8.25 -10.12 9.22
N CYS A 56 -7.58 -11.06 8.53
CA CYS A 56 -8.04 -12.44 8.34
C CYS A 56 -6.94 -13.42 8.75
N GLN A 57 -6.51 -13.36 10.01
CA GLN A 57 -5.76 -14.46 10.61
C GLN A 57 -6.78 -15.49 11.07
N ILE A 58 -7.04 -16.50 10.22
CA ILE A 58 -7.69 -17.72 10.65
C ILE A 58 -6.73 -18.34 11.67
N GLN A 59 -7.09 -18.32 12.95
CA GLN A 59 -6.38 -19.08 13.98
C GLN A 59 -6.57 -20.56 13.63
N LEU A 60 -5.64 -21.13 12.86
CA LEU A 60 -5.53 -22.58 12.74
C LEU A 60 -5.09 -23.07 14.12
N LYS A 61 -6.08 -23.46 14.95
CA LYS A 61 -5.84 -24.18 16.19
C LYS A 61 -5.02 -25.40 15.83
N ASP A 62 -3.76 -25.42 16.24
CA ASP A 62 -2.89 -26.57 16.15
C ASP A 62 -3.57 -27.71 16.92
N LYS A 63 -4.16 -28.67 16.18
CA LYS A 63 -4.68 -29.90 16.75
C LYS A 63 -3.50 -30.85 16.96
N ASN A 64 -2.70 -30.58 17.98
CA ASN A 64 -2.00 -31.62 18.72
C ASN A 64 -2.89 -32.03 19.90
N ASP A 65 -4.02 -32.65 19.58
CA ASP A 65 -4.88 -33.39 20.51
C ASP A 65 -5.26 -34.70 19.81
N GLU A 66 -4.30 -35.62 19.66
CA GLU A 66 -4.43 -37.10 19.62
C GLU A 66 -3.07 -37.77 19.36
#